data_AF-A0A8C3FVQ4-F1
#
_entry.id   AF-A0A8C3FVQ4-F1
#
_cell.length_a   1.000
_cell.length_b   1.000
_cell.length_c   1.000
_cell.angle_alpha   90.00
_cell.angle_beta   90.00
_cell.angle_gamma   90.00
#
_symmetry.space_group_name_H-M   'P 1'
#
loop_
_entity.id
_entity.type
_entity.pdbx_description
1 polymer ?
#
loop_
_entity_poly.entity_id
_entity_poly.type
_entity_poly.pdbx_seq_one_letter_code
_entity_poly.pdbx_strand_id
1 'polypeptide(L)'
;MNYPLESNHHKNSHTGSDQSYQCQEALDDSEVAGICATSEVIRYEYHVLYSSSYEVPVLYFRACFLDGRPLTLDEIWEGVHECYRARLLEGPWDTITQQEHPLLGQPFFVLHPCRTNEFMAPVLANSQRENR
;
A
#
# COMPACT_ATOMS: atom_id res chain seq x y z
N MET A 1 53.26 41.59 -30.55
CA MET A 1 52.18 41.04 -31.41
C MET A 1 50.93 40.95 -30.56
N ASN A 2 49.89 41.70 -30.95
CA ASN A 2 48.56 41.72 -30.33
C ASN A 2 47.81 40.41 -30.61
N TYR A 3 46.92 39.98 -29.71
CA TYR A 3 45.46 39.91 -29.93
C TYR A 3 44.71 39.87 -28.57
N PRO A 4 43.52 40.49 -28.42
CA PRO A 4 42.86 40.75 -27.12
C PRO A 4 41.70 39.79 -26.78
N LEU A 5 41.36 39.75 -25.48
CA LEU A 5 40.20 39.06 -24.87
C LEU A 5 39.16 40.10 -24.42
N GLU A 6 37.91 39.96 -24.89
CA GLU A 6 36.72 40.66 -24.36
C GLU A 6 35.73 39.58 -23.88
N SER A 7 35.56 39.37 -22.57
CA SER A 7 34.75 40.10 -21.58
C SER A 7 33.31 39.59 -21.49
N ASN A 8 33.05 38.74 -20.49
CA ASN A 8 31.70 38.40 -20.03
C ASN A 8 31.46 39.01 -18.64
N HIS A 9 30.49 39.92 -18.58
CA HIS A 9 30.07 40.63 -17.39
C HIS A 9 29.32 39.72 -16.42
N HIS A 10 29.80 39.72 -15.18
CA HIS A 10 29.19 39.12 -13.99
C HIS A 10 28.06 40.02 -13.48
N LYS A 11 26.96 39.44 -12.97
CA LYS A 11 26.36 39.85 -11.69
C LYS A 11 25.26 38.89 -11.22
N ASN A 12 25.50 38.35 -10.04
CA ASN A 12 24.63 37.57 -9.18
C ASN A 12 23.84 38.52 -8.26
N SER A 13 22.57 38.22 -7.95
CA SER A 13 21.92 38.66 -6.71
C SER A 13 20.64 37.86 -6.43
N HIS A 14 20.61 37.20 -5.27
CA HIS A 14 19.45 36.63 -4.58
C HIS A 14 18.50 37.71 -4.05
N THR A 15 17.19 37.44 -4.02
CA THR A 15 16.23 37.76 -2.93
C THR A 15 14.91 37.01 -3.15
N GLY A 16 14.29 36.45 -2.08
CA GLY A 16 13.10 35.60 -2.12
C GLY A 16 11.75 36.27 -1.80
N SER A 17 10.69 35.42 -1.74
CA SER A 17 9.26 35.62 -1.36
C SER A 17 8.49 36.68 -2.17
N ASP A 18 7.25 36.50 -2.66
CA ASP A 18 6.06 35.95 -2.01
C ASP A 18 4.94 35.64 -3.05
N GLN A 19 3.86 35.01 -2.59
CA GLN A 19 2.74 34.37 -3.30
C GLN A 19 1.86 35.29 -4.17
N SER A 20 1.30 34.74 -5.27
CA SER A 20 -0.03 35.12 -5.77
C SER A 20 -0.71 33.98 -6.53
N TYR A 21 -1.89 33.60 -6.05
CA TYR A 21 -2.81 32.62 -6.64
C TYR A 21 -3.42 33.14 -7.94
N GLN A 22 -3.49 32.31 -8.98
CA GLN A 22 -4.38 32.57 -10.11
C GLN A 22 -5.02 31.27 -10.59
N CYS A 23 -6.28 31.10 -10.20
CA CYS A 23 -7.17 30.05 -10.69
C CYS A 23 -7.70 30.48 -12.06
N GLN A 24 -7.43 29.69 -13.10
CA GLN A 24 -8.11 29.81 -14.38
C GLN A 24 -8.93 28.54 -14.59
N GLU A 25 -10.24 28.65 -14.40
CA GLU A 25 -11.21 27.64 -14.84
C GLU A 25 -11.24 27.59 -16.37
N ALA A 26 -11.15 26.39 -16.92
CA ALA A 26 -11.61 26.10 -18.27
C ALA A 26 -12.50 24.86 -18.17
N LEU A 27 -13.81 25.10 -18.17
CA LEU A 27 -14.82 24.09 -18.46
C LEU A 27 -14.73 23.81 -19.97
N ASP A 28 -14.27 22.63 -20.35
CA ASP A 28 -14.45 22.10 -21.70
C ASP A 28 -15.15 20.74 -21.61
N ASP A 29 -16.35 20.74 -22.17
CA ASP A 29 -17.36 19.70 -22.11
C ASP A 29 -17.16 18.81 -23.34
N SER A 30 -16.57 17.62 -23.15
CA SER A 30 -16.52 16.60 -24.20
C SER A 30 -16.46 15.20 -23.59
N GLU A 31 -17.64 14.71 -23.24
CA GLU A 31 -17.94 13.33 -22.90
C GLU A 31 -17.60 12.40 -24.08
N VAL A 32 -16.42 11.78 -24.02
CA VAL A 32 -16.19 10.45 -24.60
C VAL A 32 -15.75 9.55 -23.44
N ALA A 33 -16.73 8.90 -22.81
CA ALA A 33 -16.51 7.87 -21.81
C ALA A 33 -15.94 6.61 -22.50
N GLY A 34 -14.67 6.69 -22.89
CA GLY A 34 -13.85 5.50 -22.99
C GLY A 34 -13.77 4.92 -21.58
N ILE A 35 -14.29 3.70 -21.39
CA ILE A 35 -14.12 2.95 -20.14
C ILE A 35 -12.62 2.63 -20.03
N CYS A 36 -11.84 3.61 -19.58
CA CYS A 36 -10.54 3.37 -19.02
C CYS A 36 -10.82 2.62 -17.72
N ALA A 37 -10.45 1.34 -17.65
CA ALA A 37 -10.47 0.61 -16.39
C ALA A 37 -9.57 1.38 -15.42
N THR A 38 -10.16 2.24 -14.59
CA THR A 38 -9.44 3.00 -13.59
C THR A 38 -8.87 2.00 -12.62
N SER A 39 -7.54 1.85 -12.62
CA SER A 39 -6.87 1.04 -11.61
C SER A 39 -7.04 1.74 -10.27
N GLU A 40 -7.94 1.21 -9.44
CA GLU A 40 -8.16 1.74 -8.09
C GLU A 40 -6.93 1.45 -7.22
N VAL A 41 -6.47 2.48 -6.51
CA VAL A 41 -5.33 2.35 -5.60
C VAL A 41 -5.85 2.06 -4.19
N ILE A 42 -5.31 1.01 -3.58
CA ILE A 42 -5.68 0.58 -2.23
C ILE A 42 -4.51 0.85 -1.28
N ARG A 43 -4.80 1.50 -0.16
CA ARG A 43 -3.85 1.68 0.95
C ARG A 43 -4.06 0.59 1.98
N TYR A 44 -3.02 -0.20 2.22
CA TYR A 44 -2.99 -1.18 3.30
C TYR A 44 -2.22 -0.65 4.50
N GLU A 45 -2.69 -1.02 5.68
CA GLU A 45 -2.01 -0.83 6.96
C GLU A 45 -1.89 -2.18 7.64
N TYR A 46 -0.68 -2.51 8.08
CA TYR A 46 -0.34 -3.82 8.64
C TYR A 46 0.27 -3.66 10.02
N HIS A 47 -0.25 -4.40 10.99
CA HIS A 47 0.33 -4.55 12.32
C HIS A 47 0.62 -6.02 12.58
N VAL A 48 1.85 -6.33 13.00
CA VAL A 48 2.25 -7.68 13.37
C VAL A 48 2.41 -7.74 14.88
N LEU A 49 1.58 -8.56 15.52
CA LEU A 49 1.58 -8.76 16.96
C LEU A 49 2.00 -10.20 17.26
N TYR A 50 2.71 -10.43 18.35
CA TYR A 50 3.02 -11.78 18.78
C TYR A 50 1.89 -12.36 19.62
N SER A 51 1.38 -13.53 19.25
CA SER A 51 0.42 -14.27 20.07
C SER A 51 1.15 -15.26 20.95
N SER A 52 1.14 -15.03 22.26
CA SER A 52 1.75 -15.95 23.24
C SER A 52 1.02 -17.29 23.31
N SER A 53 -0.29 -17.33 23.04
CA SER A 53 -1.07 -18.58 23.10
C SER A 53 -0.78 -19.52 21.94
N TYR A 54 -0.43 -18.99 20.77
CA TYR A 54 -0.13 -19.77 19.57
C TYR A 54 1.36 -19.78 19.24
N GLU A 55 2.16 -19.01 19.96
CA GLU A 55 3.61 -18.84 19.78
C GLU A 55 4.04 -18.38 18.37
N VAL A 56 3.17 -17.63 17.69
CA VAL A 56 3.37 -17.17 16.31
C VAL A 56 3.10 -15.67 16.17
N PRO A 57 3.69 -14.99 15.16
CA PRO A 57 3.22 -13.68 14.74
C PRO A 57 1.80 -13.77 14.18
N VAL A 58 1.00 -12.75 14.46
CA VAL A 58 -0.38 -12.58 14.00
C VAL A 58 -0.47 -11.28 13.23
N LEU A 59 -0.97 -11.38 12.00
CA LEU A 59 -1.13 -10.23 11.12
C LEU A 59 -2.51 -9.62 11.31
N TYR A 60 -2.54 -8.39 11.79
CA TYR A 60 -3.68 -7.51 11.76
C TYR A 60 -3.52 -6.55 10.58
N PHE A 61 -4.59 -6.29 9.84
CA PHE A 61 -4.54 -5.34 8.75
C PHE A 61 -5.88 -4.64 8.51
N ARG A 62 -5.81 -3.46 7.90
CA ARG A 62 -6.95 -2.78 7.30
C ARG A 62 -6.57 -2.27 5.93
N ALA A 63 -7.56 -2.17 5.05
CA ALA A 63 -7.39 -1.67 3.71
C ALA A 63 -8.48 -0.64 3.42
N CYS A 64 -8.12 0.42 2.70
CA CYS A 64 -9.06 1.41 2.23
C CYS A 64 -8.66 1.95 0.86
N PHE A 65 -9.65 2.33 0.07
CA PHE A 65 -9.47 3.09 -1.17
C PHE A 65 -8.97 4.51 -0.85
N LEU A 66 -8.44 5.22 -1.87
CA LEU A 66 -7.96 6.59 -1.69
C LEU A 66 -9.05 7.60 -1.31
N ASP A 67 -10.33 7.27 -1.55
CA ASP A 67 -11.49 8.04 -1.10
C ASP A 67 -11.79 7.83 0.41
N GLY A 68 -11.07 6.94 1.08
CA GLY A 68 -11.23 6.61 2.50
C GLY A 68 -12.22 5.47 2.79
N ARG A 69 -12.91 4.93 1.78
CA ARG A 69 -13.82 3.79 1.95
C ARG A 69 -13.03 2.54 2.36
N PRO A 70 -13.38 1.86 3.46
CA PRO A 70 -12.75 0.60 3.81
C PRO A 70 -13.15 -0.50 2.83
N LEU A 71 -12.24 -1.44 2.58
CA LEU A 71 -12.56 -2.63 1.79
C LEU A 71 -13.48 -3.57 2.59
N THR A 72 -14.44 -4.14 1.89
CA THR A 72 -15.22 -5.30 2.33
C THR A 72 -14.35 -6.55 2.34
N LEU A 73 -14.82 -7.60 3.01
CA LEU A 73 -14.09 -8.87 3.02
C LEU A 73 -14.00 -9.49 1.62
N ASP A 74 -15.06 -9.38 0.81
CA ASP A 74 -15.07 -9.90 -0.57
C ASP A 74 -14.01 -9.18 -1.43
N GLU A 75 -13.93 -7.85 -1.36
CA GLU A 75 -12.89 -7.06 -2.04
C GLU A 75 -11.47 -7.44 -1.57
N ILE A 76 -11.30 -7.78 -0.29
CA ILE A 76 -10.02 -8.29 0.23
C ILE A 76 -9.67 -9.63 -0.42
N TRP A 77 -10.62 -10.56 -0.52
CA TRP A 77 -10.43 -11.84 -1.20
C TRP A 77 -10.12 -11.67 -2.69
N GLU A 78 -10.74 -10.69 -3.34
CA GLU A 78 -10.46 -10.27 -4.71
C GLU A 78 -9.04 -9.68 -4.90
N GLY A 79 -8.42 -9.19 -3.82
CA GLY A 79 -7.01 -8.75 -3.83
C GLY A 79 -5.99 -9.87 -3.55
N VAL A 80 -6.42 -11.01 -3.00
CA VAL A 80 -5.50 -12.12 -2.69
C VAL A 80 -5.00 -12.77 -3.98
N HIS A 81 -3.67 -12.90 -4.10
CA HIS A 81 -3.03 -13.53 -5.26
C HIS A 81 -3.49 -14.98 -5.44
N GLU A 82 -3.70 -15.39 -6.70
CA GLU A 82 -4.33 -16.67 -7.07
C GLU A 82 -3.61 -17.91 -6.48
N CYS A 83 -2.28 -17.88 -6.37
CA CYS A 83 -1.51 -18.98 -5.79
C CYS A 83 -1.84 -19.26 -4.32
N TYR A 84 -2.38 -18.27 -3.60
CA TYR A 84 -2.83 -18.42 -2.23
C TYR A 84 -4.33 -18.68 -2.14
N ARG A 85 -5.14 -18.19 -3.10
CA ARG A 85 -6.60 -18.39 -3.11
C ARG A 85 -6.99 -19.85 -3.01
N ALA A 86 -6.41 -20.73 -3.82
CA ALA A 86 -6.78 -22.15 -3.81
C ALA A 86 -6.59 -22.81 -2.43
N ARG A 87 -5.54 -22.41 -1.68
CA ARG A 87 -5.27 -22.91 -0.33
C ARG A 87 -6.12 -22.23 0.73
N LEU A 88 -6.48 -20.96 0.50
CA LEU A 88 -7.29 -20.15 1.41
C LEU A 88 -8.80 -20.42 1.30
N LEU A 89 -9.27 -20.96 0.17
CA LEU A 89 -10.68 -21.26 -0.09
C LEU A 89 -11.18 -22.55 0.56
N GLU A 90 -10.30 -23.40 1.14
CA GLU A 90 -10.73 -24.55 1.96
C GLU A 90 -11.41 -24.14 3.28
N GLY A 91 -11.49 -22.84 3.55
CA GLY A 91 -12.20 -22.24 4.66
C GLY A 91 -11.85 -20.75 4.74
N PRO A 92 -12.43 -19.88 3.88
CA PRO A 92 -12.03 -18.47 3.82
C PRO A 92 -12.21 -17.78 5.18
N TRP A 93 -13.33 -18.06 5.85
CA TRP A 93 -13.63 -17.59 7.21
C TRP A 93 -12.72 -18.17 8.29
N ASP A 94 -12.07 -19.30 8.05
CA ASP A 94 -11.12 -19.91 8.99
C ASP A 94 -9.72 -19.30 8.86
N THR A 95 -9.52 -18.44 7.87
CA THR A 95 -8.23 -17.82 7.61
C THR A 95 -8.23 -16.32 7.86
N ILE A 96 -9.19 -15.56 7.33
CA ILE A 96 -9.30 -14.13 7.59
C ILE A 96 -10.58 -13.88 8.37
N THR A 97 -10.43 -13.26 9.54
CA THR A 97 -11.53 -12.91 10.45
C THR A 97 -11.48 -11.42 10.77
N GLN A 98 -12.56 -10.86 11.29
CA GLN A 98 -12.56 -9.49 11.81
C GLN A 98 -12.51 -9.52 13.33
N GLN A 99 -11.55 -8.82 13.94
CA GLN A 99 -11.40 -8.73 15.39
C GLN A 99 -11.02 -7.31 15.81
N GLU A 100 -11.18 -7.02 17.10
CA GLU A 100 -10.69 -5.77 17.69
C GLU A 100 -9.16 -5.82 17.84
N HIS A 101 -8.48 -4.76 17.41
CA HIS A 101 -7.04 -4.65 17.51
C HIS A 101 -6.60 -4.46 18.98
N PRO A 102 -5.76 -5.34 19.55
CA PRO A 102 -5.48 -5.36 21.00
C PRO A 102 -4.95 -4.05 21.59
N LEU A 103 -4.24 -3.25 20.80
CA LEU A 103 -3.66 -1.97 21.24
C LEU A 103 -4.50 -0.74 20.88
N LEU A 104 -5.40 -0.86 19.88
CA LEU A 104 -6.09 0.30 19.31
C LEU A 104 -7.59 0.30 19.62
N GLY A 105 -8.16 -0.84 20.00
CA GLY A 105 -9.60 -0.97 20.25
C GLY A 105 -10.47 -0.77 19.00
N GLN A 106 -9.88 -0.95 17.81
CA GLN A 106 -10.54 -0.67 16.52
C GLN A 106 -10.68 -1.96 15.70
N PRO A 107 -11.68 -2.06 14.81
CA PRO A 107 -11.88 -3.25 13.98
C PRO A 107 -10.77 -3.38 12.93
N PHE A 108 -10.14 -4.56 12.89
CA PHE A 108 -9.13 -4.95 11.92
C PHE A 108 -9.46 -6.33 11.36
N PHE A 109 -9.02 -6.60 10.14
CA PHE A 109 -8.93 -7.97 9.64
C PHE A 109 -7.72 -8.67 10.26
N VAL A 110 -7.85 -9.96 10.53
CA VAL A 110 -6.85 -10.76 11.22
C VAL A 110 -6.66 -12.06 10.48
N LEU A 111 -5.41 -12.36 10.13
CA LEU A 111 -5.03 -13.70 9.70
C LEU A 111 -5.03 -14.62 10.92
N HIS A 112 -5.88 -15.64 10.92
CA HIS A 112 -6.07 -16.49 12.08
C HIS A 112 -4.75 -17.17 12.47
N PRO A 113 -4.33 -17.10 13.75
CA PRO A 113 -3.02 -17.59 14.19
C PRO A 113 -2.78 -19.07 13.91
N CYS A 114 -3.83 -19.91 13.93
CA CYS A 114 -3.70 -21.33 13.57
C CYS A 114 -3.14 -21.58 12.17
N ARG A 115 -3.29 -20.61 11.26
CA ARG A 115 -2.85 -20.74 9.87
C ARG A 115 -1.49 -20.10 9.62
N THR A 116 -0.92 -19.35 10.56
CA THR A 116 0.38 -18.67 10.37
C THR A 116 1.50 -19.64 9.96
N ASN A 117 1.60 -20.80 10.62
CA ASN A 117 2.63 -21.79 10.30
C ASN A 117 2.54 -22.29 8.85
N GLU A 118 1.31 -22.48 8.36
CA GLU A 118 1.06 -22.92 6.99
C GLU A 118 1.58 -21.89 5.97
N PHE A 119 1.36 -20.60 6.23
CA PHE A 119 1.81 -19.51 5.35
C PHE A 119 3.30 -19.23 5.43
N MET A 120 3.92 -19.39 6.60
CA MET A 120 5.33 -19.09 6.80
C MET A 120 6.26 -20.25 6.41
N ALA A 121 5.77 -21.49 6.37
CA ALA A 121 6.59 -22.66 6.04
C ALA A 121 7.35 -22.55 4.70
N PRO A 122 6.74 -22.10 3.58
CA PRO A 122 7.46 -21.91 2.32
C PRO A 122 8.58 -20.86 2.41
N VAL A 123 8.37 -19.79 3.16
CA VAL A 123 9.36 -18.71 3.35
C VAL A 123 10.59 -19.26 4.09
N LEU A 124 10.37 -20.03 5.15
CA LEU A 124 11.43 -20.68 5.92
C LEU A 124 12.17 -21.75 5.09
N ALA A 125 11.46 -22.51 4.26
CA ALA A 125 12.10 -23.50 3.39
C ALA A 125 13.01 -22.83 2.35
N ASN A 126 12.60 -21.69 1.79
CA ASN A 126 13.40 -20.96 0.82
C ASN A 126 14.63 -20.30 1.46
N SER A 127 14.50 -19.74 2.67
CA SER A 127 15.64 -19.12 3.36
C SER A 127 16.75 -20.14 3.69
N GLN A 128 16.39 -21.39 4.03
CA GLN A 128 17.36 -22.46 4.30
C GLN A 128 18.08 -22.94 3.02
N ARG A 129 17.45 -22.80 1.86
CA ARG A 129 18.05 -23.16 0.56
C ARG A 129 19.02 -22.10 0.06
N GLU A 130 18.78 -20.83 0.39
CA GLU A 130 19.62 -19.71 -0.03
C GLU A 130 20.88 -19.54 0.85
N ASN A 131 20.83 -20.04 2.10
CA ASN A 131 21.97 -20.04 3.02
C ASN A 131 22.87 -21.29 2.90
N ARG A 132 22.72 -22.11 1.83
CA ARG A 132 23.46 -23.36 1.62
C ARG A 132 24.23 -23.32 0.31
#